data_AF-A0A418AS34-F1
#
_entry.id   AF-A0A418AS34-F1
#
_cell.length_a   1.000
_cell.length_b   1.000
_cell.length_c   1.000
_cell.angle_alpha   90.00
_cell.angle_beta   90.00
_cell.angle_gamma   90.00
#
_symmetry.space_group_name_H-M   'P 1'
#
loop_
_entity.id
_entity.type
_entity.pdbx_description
1 polymer ?
#
loop_
_entity_poly.entity_id
_entity_poly.type
_entity_poly.pdbx_seq_one_letter_code
_entity_poly.pdbx_strand_id
1 'polypeptide(L)'
;MQSRLLCRLATTILRLLLVLTSMRPLLPDLIKFPNKDRPDSIRLKDLRASTRLRIREILRMTNLLGKALPALNRHVRPHIEIGGKKSGRIVFRLYNDTPKTSENFRALCTGEKGVGKTTRKPLTYKGVKINEMYKKSDLCCVIGSIFHRIIDGFMCQGGDFSNRNGTGGESIYGAKFKDENFIHKHTKAGLLSMANAGRHTNGSQFFITLAATKHLNGKHVVFGEVVSGMQVVRAMAAVPKGRNDKPVKDVVIADCGEYDEAAAAPKAHEKSKDKKRKQTDDEVPAKAPAKKAAGQDEKTNKGGDEDEKKAKAADDNEPAAKKQKA
;
A
#
# COMPACT_ATOMS: atom_id res chain seq x y z
N MET A 1 -22.00 5.94 0.26
CA MET A 1 -22.39 4.50 0.33
C MET A 1 -22.61 4.01 1.77
N GLN A 2 -21.79 4.41 2.75
CA GLN A 2 -21.92 3.97 4.15
C GLN A 2 -23.30 4.26 4.78
N SER A 3 -23.89 5.44 4.58
CA SER A 3 -25.22 5.79 5.13
C SER A 3 -26.35 4.87 4.65
N ARG A 4 -26.37 4.50 3.35
CA ARG A 4 -27.36 3.55 2.81
C ARG A 4 -27.15 2.13 3.31
N LEU A 5 -25.90 1.73 3.51
CA LEU A 5 -25.54 0.41 4.08
C LEU A 5 -25.93 0.33 5.56
N LEU A 6 -25.66 1.38 6.34
CA LEU A 6 -26.08 1.53 7.73
C LEU A 6 -27.60 1.43 7.87
N CYS A 7 -28.35 2.13 7.01
CA CYS A 7 -29.82 2.10 7.02
C CYS A 7 -30.35 0.69 6.67
N ARG A 8 -29.74 0.00 5.69
CA ARG A 8 -30.06 -1.41 5.36
C ARG A 8 -29.70 -2.38 6.49
N LEU A 9 -28.61 -2.15 7.20
CA LEU A 9 -28.21 -2.94 8.37
C LEU A 9 -29.18 -2.72 9.53
N ALA A 10 -29.51 -1.47 9.86
CA ALA A 10 -30.44 -1.13 10.92
C ALA A 10 -31.82 -1.76 10.68
N THR A 11 -32.33 -1.67 9.44
CA THR A 11 -33.61 -2.31 9.06
C THR A 11 -33.53 -3.84 9.10
N THR A 12 -32.39 -4.44 8.72
CA THR A 12 -32.18 -5.90 8.84
C THR A 12 -32.10 -6.33 10.31
N ILE A 13 -31.41 -5.59 11.17
CA ILE A 13 -31.31 -5.86 12.61
C ILE A 13 -32.69 -5.74 13.26
N LEU A 14 -33.45 -4.68 12.97
CA LEU A 14 -34.80 -4.49 13.49
C LEU A 14 -35.74 -5.63 13.09
N ARG A 15 -35.70 -6.06 11.82
CA ARG A 15 -36.47 -7.22 11.35
C ARG A 15 -36.05 -8.50 12.07
N LEU A 16 -34.76 -8.72 12.32
CA LEU A 16 -34.28 -9.90 13.03
C LEU A 16 -34.78 -9.90 14.48
N LEU A 17 -34.72 -8.74 15.16
CA LEU A 17 -35.24 -8.57 16.51
C LEU A 17 -36.75 -8.82 16.57
N LEU A 18 -37.53 -8.36 15.59
CA LEU A 18 -38.96 -8.62 15.50
C LEU A 18 -39.26 -10.12 15.34
N VAL A 19 -38.53 -10.81 14.45
CA VAL A 19 -38.69 -12.26 14.25
C VAL A 19 -38.29 -13.03 15.52
N LEU A 20 -37.18 -12.67 16.17
CA LEU A 20 -36.74 -13.28 17.43
C LEU A 20 -37.74 -13.04 18.57
N THR A 21 -38.31 -11.84 18.67
CA THR A 21 -39.34 -11.52 19.67
C THR A 21 -40.62 -12.31 19.43
N SER A 22 -41.01 -12.54 18.17
CA SER A 22 -42.15 -13.41 17.82
C SER A 22 -41.91 -14.90 18.11
N MET A 23 -40.64 -15.27 18.32
CA MET A 23 -40.19 -16.64 18.60
C MET A 23 -39.93 -16.87 20.10
N ARG A 24 -40.01 -15.83 20.96
CA ARG A 24 -39.92 -15.96 22.44
C ARG A 24 -40.75 -17.10 23.04
N PRO A 25 -42.03 -17.30 22.67
CA PRO A 25 -42.81 -18.41 23.23
C PRO A 25 -42.36 -19.80 22.73
N LEU A 26 -41.55 -19.86 21.66
CA LEU A 26 -41.04 -21.09 21.06
C LEU A 26 -39.58 -21.40 21.46
N LEU A 27 -38.90 -20.47 22.15
CA LEU A 27 -37.53 -20.63 22.63
C LEU A 27 -37.34 -21.89 23.51
N PRO A 28 -38.27 -22.27 24.41
CA PRO A 28 -38.14 -23.49 25.21
C PRO A 28 -38.02 -24.77 24.34
N ASP A 29 -38.72 -24.80 23.20
CA ASP A 29 -38.68 -25.92 22.25
C ASP A 29 -37.45 -25.86 21.33
N LEU A 30 -36.95 -24.64 21.04
CA LEU A 30 -35.75 -24.40 20.23
C LEU A 30 -34.42 -24.61 20.96
N ILE A 31 -34.41 -24.67 22.30
CA ILE A 31 -33.21 -25.00 23.09
C ILE A 31 -32.83 -26.50 22.93
N LYS A 32 -33.67 -27.30 22.26
CA LYS A 32 -33.42 -28.72 21.93
C LYS A 32 -32.78 -28.94 20.54
N PHE A 33 -32.14 -27.91 19.95
CA PHE A 33 -31.47 -28.01 18.65
C PHE A 33 -30.06 -28.64 18.76
N PRO A 34 -29.58 -29.29 17.70
CA PRO A 34 -28.67 -30.43 17.80
C PRO A 34 -27.25 -30.07 18.26
N ASN A 35 -26.74 -30.86 19.21
CA ASN A 35 -25.32 -31.20 19.28
C ASN A 35 -25.16 -32.59 18.64
N LYS A 36 -24.01 -32.86 18.01
CA LYS A 36 -23.74 -34.10 17.26
C LYS A 36 -23.88 -35.38 18.12
N ASP A 37 -23.94 -35.22 19.44
CA ASP A 37 -23.93 -36.28 20.46
C ASP A 37 -25.28 -36.51 21.17
N ARG A 38 -26.43 -36.00 20.68
CA ARG A 38 -27.76 -36.26 21.29
C ARG A 38 -28.78 -36.87 20.32
N PRO A 39 -29.19 -38.15 20.51
CA PRO A 39 -30.11 -38.85 19.60
C PRO A 39 -31.58 -38.35 19.65
N ASP A 40 -31.99 -37.64 20.71
CA ASP A 40 -33.37 -37.15 20.90
C ASP A 40 -33.65 -35.76 20.29
N SER A 41 -32.81 -35.30 19.34
CA SER A 41 -32.95 -33.95 18.77
C SER A 41 -34.01 -33.86 17.67
N ILE A 42 -34.88 -32.84 17.76
CA ILE A 42 -35.95 -32.59 16.79
C ILE A 42 -35.32 -32.06 15.48
N ARG A 43 -35.54 -32.75 14.36
CA ARG A 43 -35.01 -32.30 13.06
C ARG A 43 -35.84 -31.15 12.52
N LEU A 44 -35.21 -30.22 11.79
CA LEU A 44 -35.88 -29.05 11.23
C LEU A 44 -37.13 -29.40 10.39
N LYS A 45 -37.13 -30.56 9.73
CA LYS A 45 -38.28 -31.07 8.94
C LYS A 45 -39.49 -31.44 9.80
N ASP A 46 -39.29 -31.77 11.06
CA ASP A 46 -40.31 -32.26 11.99
C ASP A 46 -41.05 -31.09 12.71
N LEU A 47 -40.61 -29.84 12.49
CA LEU A 47 -41.31 -28.64 12.97
C LEU A 47 -42.48 -28.23 12.05
N ARG A 48 -43.48 -27.56 12.65
CA ARG A 48 -44.58 -26.90 11.92
C ARG A 48 -44.04 -25.98 10.83
N ALA A 49 -44.72 -25.94 9.68
CA ALA A 49 -44.31 -25.17 8.50
C ALA A 49 -44.04 -23.69 8.81
N SER A 50 -44.87 -23.07 9.65
CA SER A 50 -44.72 -21.68 10.13
C SER A 50 -43.39 -21.47 10.88
N THR A 51 -43.02 -22.39 11.77
CA THR A 51 -41.76 -22.33 12.52
C THR A 51 -40.54 -22.55 11.61
N ARG A 52 -40.63 -23.47 10.65
CA ARG A 52 -39.56 -23.71 9.66
C ARG A 52 -39.28 -22.47 8.81
N LEU A 53 -40.32 -21.73 8.43
CA LEU A 53 -40.19 -20.51 7.62
C LEU A 53 -39.46 -19.40 8.41
N ARG A 54 -39.82 -19.20 9.68
CA ARG A 54 -39.16 -18.23 10.57
C ARG A 54 -37.69 -18.58 10.84
N ILE A 55 -37.36 -19.86 11.05
CA ILE A 55 -35.96 -20.30 11.23
C ILE A 55 -35.14 -20.06 9.95
N ARG A 56 -35.69 -20.35 8.77
CA ARG A 56 -35.03 -20.06 7.49
C ARG A 56 -34.81 -18.56 7.30
N GLU A 57 -35.77 -17.73 7.72
CA GLU A 57 -35.62 -16.27 7.67
C GLU A 57 -34.51 -15.79 8.61
N ILE A 58 -34.46 -16.29 9.85
CA ILE A 58 -33.35 -16.02 10.79
C ILE A 58 -32.01 -16.40 10.17
N LEU A 59 -31.86 -17.62 9.63
CA LEU A 59 -30.63 -18.08 9.00
C LEU A 59 -30.21 -17.24 7.79
N ARG A 60 -31.19 -16.80 6.98
CA ARG A 60 -30.94 -15.90 5.85
C ARG A 60 -30.45 -14.54 6.34
N MET A 61 -31.09 -13.99 7.38
CA MET A 61 -30.76 -12.70 7.95
C MET A 61 -29.43 -12.70 8.69
N THR A 62 -29.10 -13.76 9.44
CA THR A 62 -27.79 -13.91 10.09
C THR A 62 -26.67 -14.07 9.07
N ASN A 63 -26.90 -14.78 7.96
CA ASN A 63 -25.93 -14.85 6.85
C ASN A 63 -25.76 -13.49 6.15
N LEU A 64 -26.85 -12.76 5.90
CA LEU A 64 -26.80 -11.39 5.37
C LEU A 64 -26.05 -10.44 6.30
N LEU A 65 -26.31 -10.50 7.60
CA LEU A 65 -25.59 -9.72 8.62
C LEU A 65 -24.12 -10.13 8.69
N GLY A 66 -23.81 -11.42 8.67
CA GLY A 66 -22.44 -11.94 8.65
C GLY A 66 -21.64 -11.49 7.42
N LYS A 67 -22.30 -11.26 6.27
CA LYS A 67 -21.69 -10.66 5.07
C LYS A 67 -21.57 -9.13 5.16
N ALA A 68 -22.49 -8.46 5.84
CA ALA A 68 -22.55 -6.99 5.92
C ALA A 68 -21.70 -6.40 7.05
N LEU A 69 -21.54 -7.11 8.17
CA LEU A 69 -20.75 -6.69 9.34
C LEU A 69 -19.26 -6.45 9.02
N PRO A 70 -18.55 -7.33 8.28
CA PRO A 70 -17.17 -7.10 7.86
C PRO A 70 -17.02 -5.88 6.93
N ALA A 71 -18.07 -5.51 6.20
CA ALA A 71 -18.07 -4.32 5.35
C ALA A 71 -18.25 -3.00 6.14
N LEU A 72 -18.69 -3.09 7.41
CA LEU A 72 -18.92 -1.93 8.28
C LEU A 72 -17.74 -1.63 9.20
N ASN A 73 -16.97 -2.66 9.58
CA ASN A 73 -15.95 -2.56 10.63
C ASN A 73 -14.49 -2.47 10.12
N ARG A 74 -14.31 -2.15 8.83
CA ARG A 74 -13.01 -2.29 8.17
C ARG A 74 -12.10 -1.09 8.45
N HIS A 75 -11.44 -1.06 9.61
CA HIS A 75 -10.23 -0.25 9.85
C HIS A 75 -9.00 -0.82 9.12
N VAL A 76 -9.23 -1.51 8.00
CA VAL A 76 -8.17 -2.21 7.31
C VAL A 76 -7.40 -1.21 6.49
N ARG A 77 -6.11 -1.14 6.77
CA ARG A 77 -5.20 -0.20 6.13
C ARG A 77 -4.35 -0.93 5.11
N PRO A 78 -4.37 -0.52 3.84
CA PRO A 78 -3.46 -1.09 2.88
C PRO A 78 -2.03 -0.75 3.27
N HIS A 79 -1.13 -1.70 3.05
CA HIS A 79 0.29 -1.51 3.28
C HIS A 79 1.10 -2.00 2.07
N ILE A 80 2.27 -1.42 1.93
CA ILE A 80 3.27 -1.76 0.92
C ILE A 80 4.61 -1.94 1.63
N GLU A 81 5.28 -3.06 1.39
CA GLU A 81 6.63 -3.34 1.84
C GLU A 81 7.59 -3.11 0.68
N ILE A 82 8.58 -2.26 0.90
CA ILE A 82 9.58 -1.89 -0.10
C ILE A 82 10.80 -2.73 0.15
N GLY A 83 11.21 -3.61 -0.77
CA GLY A 83 12.37 -4.50 -0.59
C GLY A 83 12.08 -5.75 0.27
N GLY A 84 12.93 -6.79 0.20
CA GLY A 84 12.73 -8.05 0.92
C GLY A 84 12.79 -7.93 2.46
N LYS A 85 12.80 -9.06 3.20
CA LYS A 85 12.67 -9.23 4.68
C LYS A 85 13.32 -8.20 5.64
N LYS A 86 14.25 -7.34 5.21
CA LYS A 86 14.90 -6.27 6.01
C LYS A 86 14.43 -4.86 5.66
N SER A 87 13.37 -4.71 4.90
CA SER A 87 13.04 -3.45 4.23
C SER A 87 11.66 -2.95 4.65
N GLY A 88 11.53 -1.64 4.81
CA GLY A 88 10.47 -1.04 5.64
C GLY A 88 9.05 -1.11 5.03
N ARG A 89 8.05 -1.08 5.93
CA ARG A 89 6.62 -1.07 5.60
C ARG A 89 6.08 0.35 5.59
N ILE A 90 5.30 0.68 4.55
CA ILE A 90 4.51 1.91 4.45
C ILE A 90 3.04 1.53 4.65
N VAL A 91 2.35 2.20 5.57
CA VAL A 91 0.94 1.97 5.88
C VAL A 91 0.16 3.22 5.49
N PHE A 92 -0.95 3.03 4.77
CA PHE A 92 -1.78 4.13 4.29
C PHE A 92 -3.14 4.15 4.98
N ARG A 93 -3.66 5.36 5.20
CA ARG A 93 -5.08 5.61 5.42
C ARG A 93 -5.69 6.03 4.09
N LEU A 94 -6.79 5.39 3.71
CA LEU A 94 -7.58 5.77 2.54
C LEU A 94 -8.76 6.64 2.98
N TYR A 95 -9.15 7.61 2.14
CA TYR A 95 -10.21 8.55 2.45
C TYR A 95 -11.59 8.04 1.97
N ASN A 96 -12.60 8.20 2.82
CA ASN A 96 -13.96 7.68 2.57
C ASN A 96 -14.74 8.46 1.49
N ASP A 97 -14.32 9.68 1.18
CA ASP A 97 -14.93 10.54 0.17
C ASP A 97 -14.44 10.25 -1.25
N THR A 98 -13.43 9.38 -1.42
CA THR A 98 -12.96 8.85 -2.71
C THR A 98 -13.13 7.33 -2.78
N PRO A 99 -14.36 6.79 -2.61
CA PRO A 99 -14.58 5.36 -2.43
C PRO A 99 -14.16 4.51 -3.63
N LYS A 100 -14.34 4.97 -4.88
CA LYS A 100 -13.90 4.20 -6.06
C LYS A 100 -12.38 4.18 -6.17
N THR A 101 -11.76 5.33 -5.96
CA THR A 101 -10.30 5.47 -6.05
C THR A 101 -9.62 4.65 -4.96
N SER A 102 -10.14 4.73 -3.74
CA SER A 102 -9.68 3.97 -2.58
C SER A 102 -9.87 2.46 -2.76
N GLU A 103 -11.03 2.01 -3.23
CA GLU A 103 -11.28 0.58 -3.50
C GLU A 103 -10.37 0.03 -4.60
N ASN A 104 -10.08 0.82 -5.63
CA ASN A 104 -9.12 0.44 -6.67
C ASN A 104 -7.73 0.17 -6.08
N PHE A 105 -7.19 1.12 -5.32
CA PHE A 105 -5.87 0.97 -4.71
C PHE A 105 -5.81 -0.19 -3.70
N ARG A 106 -6.83 -0.31 -2.84
CA ARG A 106 -6.95 -1.39 -1.86
C ARG A 106 -6.95 -2.76 -2.54
N ALA A 107 -7.78 -2.95 -3.56
CA ALA A 107 -7.89 -4.22 -4.27
C ALA A 107 -6.62 -4.57 -5.07
N LEU A 108 -5.88 -3.57 -5.57
CA LEU A 108 -4.56 -3.78 -6.18
C LEU A 108 -3.49 -4.14 -5.13
N CYS A 109 -3.62 -3.67 -3.88
CA CYS A 109 -2.76 -4.13 -2.79
C CYS A 109 -3.04 -5.61 -2.45
N THR A 110 -4.31 -6.05 -2.41
CA THR A 110 -4.65 -7.44 -2.06
C THR A 110 -4.51 -8.41 -3.24
N GLY A 111 -4.63 -7.95 -4.47
CA GLY A 111 -4.65 -8.80 -5.66
C GLY A 111 -5.96 -9.58 -5.86
N GLU A 112 -7.01 -9.28 -5.10
CA GLU A 112 -8.23 -10.10 -5.04
C GLU A 112 -9.09 -10.07 -6.32
N LYS A 113 -8.84 -9.13 -7.24
CA LYS A 113 -9.63 -8.95 -8.46
C LYS A 113 -9.12 -9.77 -9.65
N GLY A 114 -8.12 -10.63 -9.44
CA GLY A 114 -7.63 -11.56 -10.45
C GLY A 114 -6.82 -10.87 -11.54
N VAL A 115 -7.17 -11.09 -12.80
CA VAL A 115 -6.38 -10.68 -13.97
C VAL A 115 -7.04 -9.50 -14.69
N GLY A 116 -6.22 -8.53 -15.10
CA GLY A 116 -6.66 -7.34 -15.82
C GLY A 116 -7.28 -7.67 -17.18
N LYS A 117 -8.28 -6.90 -17.59
CA LYS A 117 -9.02 -7.12 -18.84
C LYS A 117 -8.16 -6.75 -20.04
N THR A 118 -7.46 -5.63 -19.97
CA THR A 118 -6.63 -5.12 -21.07
C THR A 118 -5.20 -5.60 -20.99
N THR A 119 -4.60 -5.57 -19.81
CA THR A 119 -3.19 -5.95 -19.62
C THR A 119 -2.97 -7.46 -19.63
N ARG A 120 -4.02 -8.25 -19.36
CA ARG A 120 -3.96 -9.71 -19.18
C ARG A 120 -2.93 -10.15 -18.12
N LYS A 121 -2.56 -9.23 -17.21
CA LYS A 121 -1.63 -9.44 -16.10
C LYS A 121 -2.38 -9.39 -14.76
N PRO A 122 -1.87 -10.03 -13.70
CA PRO A 122 -2.50 -9.96 -12.38
C PRO A 122 -2.68 -8.51 -11.90
N LEU A 123 -3.87 -8.17 -11.43
CA LEU A 123 -4.22 -6.88 -10.84
C LEU A 123 -3.65 -6.78 -9.43
N THR A 124 -2.33 -6.71 -9.30
CA THR A 124 -1.64 -6.62 -8.00
C THR A 124 -0.40 -5.74 -8.06
N TYR A 125 -0.10 -5.06 -6.95
CA TYR A 125 1.18 -4.38 -6.77
C TYR A 125 2.30 -5.30 -6.28
N LYS A 126 1.96 -6.47 -5.72
CA LYS A 126 2.92 -7.37 -5.08
C LYS A 126 3.95 -7.89 -6.08
N GLY A 127 5.22 -7.76 -5.73
CA GLY A 127 6.36 -8.36 -6.40
C GLY A 127 6.41 -9.86 -6.17
N VAL A 128 6.01 -10.64 -7.17
CA VAL A 128 6.23 -12.08 -7.21
C VAL A 128 7.50 -12.36 -8.00
N LYS A 129 8.48 -12.97 -7.33
CA LYS A 129 9.58 -13.64 -8.01
C LYS A 129 9.03 -14.93 -8.59
N ILE A 130 8.89 -14.99 -9.91
CA ILE A 130 8.55 -16.25 -10.57
C ILE A 130 9.82 -17.10 -10.55
N ASN A 131 9.78 -18.25 -9.89
CA ASN A 131 10.93 -19.15 -9.84
C ASN A 131 11.06 -19.93 -11.17
N GLU A 132 12.30 -19.91 -11.67
CA GLU A 132 13.00 -20.87 -12.56
C GLU A 132 12.51 -21.18 -13.98
N MET A 133 11.23 -21.07 -14.32
CA MET A 133 10.76 -21.54 -15.64
C MET A 133 11.12 -20.61 -16.83
N TYR A 134 11.58 -19.38 -16.56
CA TYR A 134 11.90 -18.35 -17.56
C TYR A 134 13.38 -17.91 -17.55
N LYS A 135 14.34 -18.83 -17.32
CA LYS A 135 15.79 -18.54 -17.35
C LYS A 135 16.37 -18.14 -18.73
N LYS A 136 15.56 -17.93 -19.77
CA LYS A 136 16.06 -17.72 -21.15
C LYS A 136 16.17 -16.26 -21.61
N SER A 137 15.84 -15.29 -20.76
CA SER A 137 16.15 -13.89 -21.00
C SER A 137 16.64 -13.24 -19.70
N ASP A 138 17.69 -12.43 -19.77
CA ASP A 138 18.24 -11.65 -18.64
C ASP A 138 17.24 -10.63 -18.05
N LEU A 139 16.00 -10.64 -18.54
CA LEU A 139 14.87 -9.93 -18.00
C LEU A 139 14.28 -10.76 -16.87
N CYS A 140 14.75 -10.54 -15.64
CA CYS A 140 14.09 -11.02 -14.43
C CYS A 140 12.60 -10.63 -14.49
N CYS A 141 11.75 -11.58 -14.86
CA CYS A 141 10.31 -11.43 -14.91
C CYS A 141 9.77 -11.32 -13.49
N VAL A 142 10.00 -10.19 -12.82
CA VAL A 142 9.27 -9.85 -11.60
C VAL A 142 7.89 -9.36 -12.05
N ILE A 143 6.86 -10.15 -11.79
CA ILE A 143 5.48 -9.68 -11.87
C ILE A 143 5.27 -8.84 -10.61
N GLY A 144 4.89 -7.58 -10.77
CA GLY A 144 4.67 -6.69 -9.65
C GLY A 144 5.12 -5.27 -9.95
N SER A 145 4.80 -4.37 -9.03
CA SER A 145 5.03 -2.95 -9.25
C SER A 145 6.33 -2.47 -8.62
N ILE A 146 6.95 -1.51 -9.29
CA ILE A 146 8.12 -0.79 -8.78
C ILE A 146 7.84 0.70 -8.72
N PHE A 147 8.61 1.42 -7.91
CA PHE A 147 8.70 2.87 -8.01
C PHE A 147 9.64 3.23 -9.16
N HIS A 148 9.06 3.41 -10.35
CA HIS A 148 9.79 3.59 -11.60
C HIS A 148 10.22 5.04 -11.83
N ARG A 149 9.74 6.00 -11.03
CA ARG A 149 10.09 7.41 -11.13
C ARG A 149 10.08 8.07 -9.75
N ILE A 150 11.20 8.66 -9.35
CA ILE A 150 11.39 9.23 -8.02
C ILE A 150 12.10 10.57 -8.13
N ILE A 151 11.45 11.65 -7.70
CA ILE A 151 12.03 12.99 -7.68
C ILE A 151 12.12 13.44 -6.23
N ASP A 152 13.35 13.61 -5.76
CA ASP A 152 13.62 14.05 -4.39
C ASP A 152 13.00 15.43 -4.12
N GLY A 153 12.48 15.63 -2.91
CA GLY A 153 11.70 16.81 -2.53
C GLY A 153 10.34 16.96 -3.22
N PHE A 154 9.97 16.09 -4.17
CA PHE A 154 8.71 16.17 -4.89
C PHE A 154 7.80 14.96 -4.64
N MET A 155 8.12 13.79 -5.19
CA MET A 155 7.27 12.60 -5.11
C MET A 155 7.97 11.30 -5.49
N CYS A 156 7.38 10.18 -5.05
CA CYS A 156 7.75 8.82 -5.46
C CYS A 156 6.57 8.18 -6.19
N GLN A 157 6.72 7.86 -7.47
CA GLN A 157 5.66 7.30 -8.34
C GLN A 157 5.88 5.81 -8.61
N GLY A 158 4.80 5.05 -8.48
CA GLY A 158 4.74 3.61 -8.72
C GLY A 158 3.39 3.18 -9.28
N GLY A 159 3.07 1.90 -9.15
CA GLY A 159 1.77 1.33 -9.53
C GLY A 159 1.65 0.87 -11.00
N ASP A 160 2.71 0.98 -11.80
CA ASP A 160 2.80 0.33 -13.12
C ASP A 160 3.29 -1.11 -12.93
N PHE A 161 2.35 -2.04 -12.76
CA PHE A 161 2.64 -3.47 -12.62
C PHE A 161 2.82 -4.18 -13.98
N SER A 162 2.47 -3.53 -15.10
CA SER A 162 2.49 -4.17 -16.41
C SER A 162 3.80 -3.89 -17.15
N ASN A 163 4.17 -2.63 -17.31
CA ASN A 163 5.32 -2.20 -18.12
C ASN A 163 6.48 -1.68 -17.26
N ARG A 164 6.20 -1.35 -15.99
CA ARG A 164 7.19 -0.92 -14.98
C ARG A 164 8.01 0.30 -15.41
N ASN A 165 7.43 1.18 -16.23
CA ASN A 165 8.11 2.35 -16.79
C ASN A 165 7.21 3.59 -16.89
N GLY A 166 5.97 3.51 -16.40
CA GLY A 166 5.00 4.62 -16.40
C GLY A 166 4.05 4.62 -17.59
N THR A 167 4.24 3.73 -18.57
CA THR A 167 3.34 3.62 -19.74
C THR A 167 2.18 2.64 -19.52
N GLY A 168 2.28 1.80 -18.48
CA GLY A 168 1.35 0.71 -18.25
C GLY A 168 0.37 0.92 -17.10
N GLY A 169 -0.10 -0.21 -16.57
CA GLY A 169 -1.06 -0.28 -15.48
C GLY A 169 -2.52 -0.23 -15.94
N GLU A 170 -3.39 -0.85 -15.14
CA GLU A 170 -4.82 -0.97 -15.38
C GLU A 170 -5.57 -0.92 -14.06
N SER A 171 -6.76 -0.32 -14.03
CA SER A 171 -7.61 -0.29 -12.84
C SER A 171 -8.40 -1.60 -12.67
N ILE A 172 -8.93 -1.84 -11.48
CA ILE A 172 -9.83 -2.98 -11.25
C ILE A 172 -11.15 -2.88 -12.03
N TYR A 173 -11.45 -1.70 -12.60
CA TYR A 173 -12.65 -1.42 -13.38
C TYR A 173 -12.43 -1.58 -14.90
N GLY A 174 -11.20 -1.85 -15.33
CA GLY A 174 -10.76 -1.86 -16.74
C GLY A 174 -9.60 -0.88 -16.97
N ALA A 175 -9.33 -0.53 -18.23
CA ALA A 175 -8.17 0.29 -18.61
C ALA A 175 -7.99 1.54 -17.75
N LYS A 176 -9.01 2.39 -17.68
CA LYS A 176 -8.99 3.68 -16.97
C LYS A 176 -10.35 3.99 -16.32
N PHE A 177 -10.36 4.88 -15.33
CA PHE A 177 -11.56 5.41 -14.71
C PHE A 177 -11.50 6.92 -14.45
N LYS A 178 -12.67 7.54 -14.30
CA LYS A 178 -12.85 8.99 -14.15
C LYS A 178 -12.31 9.51 -12.81
N ASP A 179 -11.79 10.73 -12.81
CA ASP A 179 -11.54 11.50 -11.59
C ASP A 179 -12.80 11.58 -10.73
N GLU A 180 -12.68 11.22 -9.46
CA GLU A 180 -13.83 11.09 -8.56
C GLU A 180 -14.21 12.44 -7.93
N ASN A 181 -13.25 13.10 -7.29
CA ASN A 181 -13.35 14.49 -6.83
C ASN A 181 -11.96 15.07 -6.56
N PHE A 182 -11.91 16.37 -6.27
CA PHE A 182 -10.68 17.10 -5.92
C PHE A 182 -10.83 17.83 -4.57
N ILE A 183 -11.53 17.21 -3.61
CA ILE A 183 -11.79 17.79 -2.28
C ILE A 183 -10.46 18.01 -1.55
N HIS A 184 -9.61 16.98 -1.55
CA HIS A 184 -8.28 17.03 -0.93
C HIS A 184 -7.26 17.69 -1.83
N LYS A 185 -6.48 18.60 -1.23
CA LYS A 185 -5.40 19.33 -1.90
C LYS A 185 -4.05 18.76 -1.49
N HIS A 186 -3.05 18.92 -2.34
CA HIS A 186 -1.68 18.47 -2.10
C HIS A 186 -0.92 19.44 -1.18
N THR A 187 -1.34 19.51 0.08
CA THR A 187 -0.90 20.51 1.06
C THR A 187 0.33 20.12 1.87
N LYS A 188 0.69 18.83 1.90
CA LYS A 188 1.78 18.30 2.73
C LYS A 188 2.45 17.09 2.09
N ALA A 189 3.59 16.70 2.66
CA ALA A 189 4.24 15.43 2.37
C ALA A 189 3.40 14.24 2.88
N GLY A 190 3.59 13.06 2.28
CA GLY A 190 2.94 11.82 2.64
C GLY A 190 1.51 11.68 2.11
N LEU A 191 1.06 12.54 1.20
CA LEU A 191 -0.25 12.38 0.56
C LEU A 191 -0.15 11.35 -0.56
N LEU A 192 -1.15 10.47 -0.63
CA LEU A 192 -1.30 9.44 -1.65
C LEU A 192 -2.28 9.93 -2.73
N SER A 193 -1.83 9.95 -3.98
CA SER A 193 -2.57 10.56 -5.09
C SER A 193 -2.43 9.76 -6.38
N MET A 194 -3.44 9.83 -7.25
CA MET A 194 -3.47 9.09 -8.52
C MET A 194 -2.57 9.74 -9.56
N ALA A 195 -1.72 8.95 -10.22
CA ALA A 195 -1.05 9.37 -11.44
C ALA A 195 -1.99 9.16 -12.64
N ASN A 196 -1.98 10.12 -13.57
CA ASN A 196 -2.81 10.09 -14.77
C ASN A 196 -2.07 10.74 -15.95
N ALA A 197 -2.61 10.54 -17.16
CA ALA A 197 -2.13 11.14 -18.40
C ALA A 197 -3.19 12.11 -18.95
N GLY A 198 -3.74 12.94 -18.08
CA GLY A 198 -4.85 13.84 -18.38
C GLY A 198 -6.15 13.46 -17.70
N ARG A 199 -7.19 14.29 -17.89
CA ARG A 199 -8.48 14.15 -17.22
C ARG A 199 -9.08 12.77 -17.44
N HIS A 200 -9.60 12.18 -16.36
CA HIS A 200 -10.33 10.92 -16.36
C HIS A 200 -9.51 9.70 -16.86
N THR A 201 -8.18 9.72 -16.68
CA THR A 201 -7.29 8.62 -17.07
C THR A 201 -6.61 7.94 -15.89
N ASN A 202 -7.33 7.77 -14.78
CA ASN A 202 -6.82 7.06 -13.61
C ASN A 202 -6.74 5.56 -13.91
N GLY A 203 -5.62 4.91 -13.59
CA GLY A 203 -5.40 3.47 -13.77
C GLY A 203 -5.01 2.81 -12.47
N SER A 204 -3.81 2.22 -12.43
CA SER A 204 -3.20 1.69 -11.20
C SER A 204 -2.03 2.52 -10.68
N GLN A 205 -1.52 3.47 -11.47
CA GLN A 205 -0.37 4.27 -11.07
C GLN A 205 -0.74 5.31 -10.01
N PHE A 206 0.15 5.49 -9.05
CA PHE A 206 -0.01 6.41 -7.93
C PHE A 206 1.33 7.06 -7.59
N PHE A 207 1.28 8.15 -6.83
CA PHE A 207 2.47 8.74 -6.24
C PHE A 207 2.24 9.12 -4.77
N ILE A 208 3.34 9.17 -4.03
CA ILE A 208 3.40 9.65 -2.64
C ILE A 208 4.17 10.96 -2.63
N THR A 209 3.61 12.02 -2.08
CA THR A 209 4.28 13.33 -2.04
C THR A 209 5.40 13.36 -0.99
N LEU A 210 6.49 14.08 -1.29
CA LEU A 210 7.58 14.38 -0.35
C LEU A 210 7.53 15.81 0.18
N ALA A 211 6.74 16.68 -0.46
CA ALA A 211 6.48 18.06 -0.06
C ALA A 211 5.05 18.49 -0.46
N ALA A 212 4.67 19.72 -0.18
CA ALA A 212 3.42 20.31 -0.67
C ALA A 212 3.53 20.58 -2.19
N THR A 213 2.57 20.09 -2.98
CA THR A 213 2.61 20.16 -4.46
C THR A 213 1.35 20.82 -5.01
N LYS A 214 1.12 22.09 -4.65
CA LYS A 214 -0.13 22.83 -4.95
C LYS A 214 -0.51 22.86 -6.43
N HIS A 215 0.47 22.81 -7.34
CA HIS A 215 0.25 22.83 -8.79
C HIS A 215 -0.45 21.56 -9.35
N LEU A 216 -0.55 20.50 -8.55
CA LEU A 216 -1.27 19.26 -8.87
C LEU A 216 -2.75 19.29 -8.46
N ASN A 217 -3.19 20.32 -7.73
CA ASN A 217 -4.58 20.46 -7.29
C ASN A 217 -5.53 20.58 -8.49
N GLY A 218 -6.66 19.90 -8.43
CA GLY A 218 -7.64 19.86 -9.52
C GLY A 218 -7.22 19.02 -10.74
N LYS A 219 -6.04 18.38 -10.70
CA LYS A 219 -5.50 17.54 -11.78
C LYS A 219 -5.32 16.08 -11.34
N HIS A 220 -4.96 15.86 -10.08
CA HIS A 220 -4.74 14.53 -9.51
C HIS A 220 -5.64 14.32 -8.29
N VAL A 221 -6.30 13.16 -8.23
CA VAL A 221 -7.18 12.79 -7.12
C VAL A 221 -6.33 12.35 -5.94
N VAL A 222 -6.34 13.12 -4.85
CA VAL A 222 -5.77 12.71 -3.56
C VAL A 222 -6.79 11.83 -2.84
N PHE A 223 -6.39 10.62 -2.49
CA PHE A 223 -7.32 9.60 -1.97
C PHE A 223 -6.83 8.93 -0.68
N GLY A 224 -5.68 9.36 -0.13
CA GLY A 224 -5.19 8.87 1.15
C GLY A 224 -3.94 9.59 1.63
N GLU A 225 -3.36 9.06 2.69
CA GLU A 225 -2.11 9.54 3.28
C GLU A 225 -1.32 8.41 3.94
N VAL A 226 -0.01 8.58 4.02
CA VAL A 226 0.89 7.72 4.79
C VAL A 226 0.66 7.98 6.28
N VAL A 227 0.28 6.94 7.02
CA VAL A 227 0.14 7.00 8.49
C VAL A 227 1.34 6.41 9.23
N SER A 228 2.10 5.53 8.58
CA SER A 228 3.34 4.98 9.11
C SER A 228 4.30 4.62 7.97
N GLY A 229 5.61 4.70 8.23
CA GLY A 229 6.64 4.38 7.23
C GLY A 229 7.08 5.55 6.35
N MET A 230 6.81 6.80 6.72
CA MET A 230 7.26 7.97 5.94
C MET A 230 8.80 8.05 5.83
N GLN A 231 9.53 7.53 6.82
CA GLN A 231 10.98 7.36 6.77
C GLN A 231 11.42 6.42 5.62
N VAL A 232 10.61 5.41 5.29
CA VAL A 232 10.87 4.50 4.16
C VAL A 232 10.68 5.25 2.85
N VAL A 233 9.64 6.08 2.74
CA VAL A 233 9.38 6.93 1.56
C VAL A 233 10.54 7.90 1.33
N ARG A 234 11.04 8.54 2.40
CA ARG A 234 12.20 9.44 2.33
C ARG A 234 13.50 8.71 1.98
N ALA A 235 13.75 7.54 2.57
CA ALA A 235 14.91 6.72 2.21
C ALA A 235 14.87 6.28 0.75
N MET A 236 13.69 5.95 0.24
CA MET A 236 13.46 5.65 -1.17
C MET A 236 13.72 6.88 -2.07
N ALA A 237 13.42 8.10 -1.62
CA ALA A 237 13.71 9.33 -2.38
C ALA A 237 15.23 9.60 -2.53
N ALA A 238 16.00 9.23 -1.52
CA ALA A 238 17.44 9.44 -1.44
C ALA A 238 18.26 8.47 -2.31
N VAL A 239 17.66 7.42 -2.88
CA VAL A 239 18.40 6.45 -3.70
C VAL A 239 18.98 7.10 -4.97
N PRO A 240 20.13 6.65 -5.48
CA PRO A 240 20.66 7.14 -6.76
C PRO A 240 19.66 6.92 -7.90
N LYS A 241 19.49 7.94 -8.74
CA LYS A 241 18.57 7.95 -9.87
C LYS A 241 19.38 8.09 -11.17
N GLY A 242 18.94 7.38 -12.21
CA GLY A 242 19.48 7.47 -13.56
C GLY A 242 18.61 8.37 -14.44
N ARG A 243 18.55 8.04 -15.73
CA ARG A 243 17.74 8.77 -16.72
C ARG A 243 16.25 8.75 -16.34
N ASN A 244 15.55 9.85 -16.61
CA ASN A 244 14.10 10.04 -16.37
C ASN A 244 13.69 9.81 -14.90
N ASP A 245 14.57 10.15 -13.95
CA ASP A 245 14.33 10.00 -12.51
C ASP A 245 14.08 8.55 -12.06
N LYS A 246 14.45 7.56 -12.88
CA LYS A 246 14.31 6.14 -12.54
C LYS A 246 15.41 5.74 -11.56
N PRO A 247 15.11 5.07 -10.42
CA PRO A 247 16.13 4.53 -9.54
C PRO A 247 17.12 3.61 -10.27
N VAL A 248 18.42 3.75 -9.97
CA VAL A 248 19.48 2.90 -10.57
C VAL A 248 19.29 1.44 -10.15
N LYS A 249 18.93 1.22 -8.89
CA LYS A 249 18.49 -0.08 -8.38
C LYS A 249 16.97 -0.03 -8.23
N ASP A 250 16.29 -1.01 -8.81
CA ASP A 250 14.83 -1.10 -8.76
C ASP A 250 14.31 -1.10 -7.32
N VAL A 251 13.41 -0.16 -7.02
CA VAL A 251 12.69 -0.10 -5.75
C VAL A 251 11.38 -0.88 -5.89
N VAL A 252 11.43 -2.15 -5.51
CA VAL A 252 10.34 -3.11 -5.71
C VAL A 252 9.37 -3.12 -4.52
N ILE A 253 8.07 -3.18 -4.81
CA ILE A 253 7.04 -3.53 -3.82
C ILE A 253 7.13 -5.05 -3.60
N ALA A 254 7.79 -5.46 -2.52
CA ALA A 254 8.05 -6.88 -2.25
C ALA A 254 6.79 -7.60 -1.71
N ASP A 255 6.04 -6.91 -0.87
CA ASP A 255 4.75 -7.39 -0.39
C ASP A 255 3.77 -6.23 -0.32
N CYS A 256 2.48 -6.53 -0.44
CA CYS A 256 1.42 -5.58 -0.18
C CYS A 256 0.14 -6.33 0.13
N GLY A 257 -0.77 -5.62 0.78
CA GLY A 257 -2.04 -6.19 1.14
C GLY A 257 -2.70 -5.31 2.16
N GLU A 258 -3.37 -5.95 3.08
CA GLU A 258 -4.25 -5.31 4.03
C GLU A 258 -3.86 -5.65 5.44
N TYR A 259 -3.79 -4.62 6.26
CA TYR A 259 -3.43 -4.74 7.66
C TYR A 259 -4.67 -4.53 8.53
N ASP A 260 -5.02 -5.55 9.30
CA ASP A 260 -6.02 -5.41 10.35
C ASP A 260 -5.35 -4.89 11.62
N GLU A 261 -5.63 -3.64 11.98
CA GLU A 261 -5.09 -3.00 13.18
C GLU A 261 -5.54 -3.72 14.46
N ALA A 262 -6.69 -4.43 14.44
CA ALA A 262 -7.14 -5.22 15.59
C ALA A 262 -6.28 -6.47 15.83
N ALA A 263 -5.69 -7.04 14.79
CA ALA A 263 -4.79 -8.20 14.90
C ALA A 263 -3.36 -7.82 15.33
N ALA A 264 -3.06 -6.52 15.36
CA ALA A 264 -1.74 -5.95 15.52
C ALA A 264 -1.46 -5.35 16.91
N ALA A 265 -2.48 -5.29 17.78
CA ALA A 265 -2.31 -4.77 19.12
C ALA A 265 -1.17 -5.53 19.82
N PRO A 266 -0.19 -4.82 20.42
CA PRO A 266 0.97 -5.45 21.03
C PRO A 266 0.50 -6.39 22.14
N LYS A 267 0.89 -7.67 22.07
CA LYS A 267 0.80 -8.58 23.22
C LYS A 267 1.60 -7.93 24.35
N ALA A 268 0.90 -7.59 25.43
CA ALA A 268 1.47 -6.94 26.58
C ALA A 268 2.74 -7.67 27.04
N HIS A 269 3.80 -6.89 27.24
CA HIS A 269 5.08 -7.33 27.80
C HIS A 269 4.86 -8.13 29.09
N GLU A 270 5.11 -9.42 29.04
CA GLU A 270 5.32 -10.21 30.25
C GLU A 270 6.69 -9.83 30.80
N LYS A 271 6.69 -8.99 31.83
CA LYS A 271 7.88 -8.65 32.62
C LYS A 271 8.31 -9.89 33.39
N SER A 272 9.36 -10.58 32.94
CA SER A 272 10.11 -11.47 33.83
C SER A 272 11.01 -10.63 34.73
N LYS A 273 10.60 -10.55 36.01
CA LYS A 273 11.44 -10.09 37.11
C LYS A 273 12.42 -11.22 37.49
N ASP A 274 13.63 -10.77 37.84
CA ASP A 274 14.55 -11.32 38.83
C ASP A 274 15.40 -12.56 38.51
N LYS A 275 16.72 -12.34 38.43
CA LYS A 275 17.64 -13.00 39.36
C LYS A 275 18.94 -12.19 39.54
N LYS A 276 18.97 -11.43 40.62
CA LYS A 276 20.17 -10.88 41.27
C LYS A 276 21.00 -12.02 41.91
N ARG A 277 22.29 -12.13 41.58
CA ARG A 277 23.34 -12.64 42.50
C ARG A 277 24.62 -11.80 42.37
N LYS A 278 24.93 -11.12 43.48
CA LYS A 278 26.25 -10.68 44.00
C LYS A 278 27.34 -11.75 43.77
N GLN A 279 28.66 -11.52 43.81
CA GLN A 279 29.60 -10.40 44.06
C GLN A 279 31.01 -11.03 44.00
N THR A 280 32.05 -10.25 43.67
CA THR A 280 33.47 -10.26 44.14
C THR A 280 34.28 -9.50 43.07
N ASP A 281 34.61 -8.23 43.30
CA ASP A 281 35.77 -7.75 44.07
C ASP A 281 37.08 -8.25 43.44
N ASP A 282 37.75 -7.40 42.65
CA ASP A 282 39.20 -7.18 42.75
C ASP A 282 39.65 -5.94 41.94
N GLU A 283 40.27 -5.06 42.71
CA GLU A 283 41.18 -3.92 42.49
C GLU A 283 41.40 -3.25 41.12
N VAL A 284 41.28 -1.92 41.20
CA VAL A 284 41.86 -0.87 40.34
C VAL A 284 43.36 -0.73 40.69
N PRO A 285 44.22 -0.29 39.75
CA PRO A 285 44.78 1.03 40.00
C PRO A 285 44.73 1.95 38.78
N ALA A 286 44.42 3.19 39.12
CA ALA A 286 44.33 4.34 38.26
C ALA A 286 45.70 4.83 37.77
N LYS A 287 45.71 5.47 36.60
CA LYS A 287 46.53 6.67 36.38
C LYS A 287 45.89 7.55 35.31
N ALA A 288 45.42 8.71 35.74
CA ALA A 288 45.04 9.85 34.91
C ALA A 288 46.24 10.83 34.77
N PRO A 289 46.10 12.03 34.20
CA PRO A 289 46.56 12.39 32.85
C PRO A 289 47.69 13.43 32.86
N ALA A 290 48.35 13.69 31.71
CA ALA A 290 49.24 14.83 31.55
C ALA A 290 49.09 15.53 30.19
N LYS A 291 48.94 16.85 30.28
CA LYS A 291 48.87 17.87 29.22
C LYS A 291 50.24 18.17 28.59
N LYS A 292 50.24 18.68 27.34
CA LYS A 292 51.01 19.82 26.76
C LYS A 292 50.80 19.77 25.22
N ALA A 293 50.24 20.74 24.50
CA ALA A 293 50.53 22.17 24.29
C ALA A 293 51.78 22.47 23.41
N ALA A 294 51.50 23.12 22.27
CA ALA A 294 52.27 24.14 21.52
C ALA A 294 53.29 23.76 20.41
N GLY A 295 53.26 24.58 19.33
CA GLY A 295 54.32 24.85 18.34
C GLY A 295 54.10 24.20 16.97
N GLN A 296 53.50 24.84 15.95
CA GLN A 296 54.10 25.79 14.97
C GLN A 296 55.42 25.30 14.34
N ASP A 297 55.41 25.04 13.03
CA ASP A 297 56.35 25.69 12.12
C ASP A 297 55.93 25.63 10.64
N GLU A 298 56.19 26.76 10.01
CA GLU A 298 55.94 27.21 8.65
C GLU A 298 57.10 26.82 7.72
N LYS A 299 56.83 26.76 6.39
CA LYS A 299 57.73 26.91 5.21
C LYS A 299 57.60 25.77 4.20
N THR A 300 57.65 25.95 2.88
CA THR A 300 57.38 27.02 1.88
C THR A 300 57.81 26.42 0.53
N ASN A 301 57.24 26.92 -0.58
CA ASN A 301 57.76 26.91 -1.96
C ASN A 301 57.78 25.56 -2.70
N LYS A 302 57.61 25.47 -4.03
CA LYS A 302 57.43 26.37 -5.20
C LYS A 302 56.85 25.45 -6.30
N GLY A 303 55.91 25.83 -7.15
CA GLY A 303 56.09 26.73 -8.31
C GLY A 303 56.11 25.91 -9.62
N GLY A 304 55.38 26.34 -10.65
CA GLY A 304 55.44 25.75 -12.00
C GLY A 304 54.18 25.99 -12.83
N ASP A 305 54.19 27.08 -13.58
CA ASP A 305 53.20 27.57 -14.54
C ASP A 305 53.47 27.00 -15.96
N GLU A 306 52.63 27.40 -16.92
CA GLU A 306 52.72 27.29 -18.41
C GLU A 306 52.01 26.09 -19.06
N ASP A 307 50.86 26.28 -19.72
CA ASP A 307 50.59 26.90 -21.04
C ASP A 307 50.99 26.05 -22.27
N GLU A 308 49.99 25.61 -23.04
CA GLU A 308 49.78 25.98 -24.45
C GLU A 308 48.99 24.92 -25.28
N LYS A 309 47.89 25.41 -25.90
CA LYS A 309 47.48 25.30 -27.32
C LYS A 309 47.29 23.90 -27.97
N LYS A 310 46.44 23.64 -28.98
CA LYS A 310 45.40 24.34 -29.77
C LYS A 310 45.00 23.36 -30.91
N ALA A 311 43.72 23.33 -31.31
CA ALA A 311 43.14 23.04 -32.66
C ALA A 311 41.75 22.41 -32.45
N LYS A 312 40.59 23.03 -32.73
CA LYS A 312 40.05 23.68 -33.94
C LYS A 312 40.05 22.78 -35.19
N ALA A 313 38.90 22.17 -35.47
CA ALA A 313 38.33 22.05 -36.81
C ALA A 313 36.79 22.07 -36.68
N ALA A 314 36.19 23.08 -37.30
CA ALA A 314 34.77 23.14 -37.61
C ALA A 314 34.56 22.44 -38.95
N ASP A 315 33.42 21.81 -39.16
CA ASP A 315 32.83 21.78 -40.49
C ASP A 315 31.30 21.77 -40.39
N ASP A 316 30.72 22.59 -41.25
CA ASP A 316 29.32 22.98 -41.35
C ASP A 316 28.53 21.94 -42.16
N ASN A 317 27.29 21.64 -41.76
CA ASN A 317 26.19 21.59 -42.74
C ASN A 317 24.80 21.49 -42.09
N GLU A 318 23.96 22.47 -42.40
CA GLU A 318 22.50 22.49 -42.18
C GLU A 318 21.78 22.17 -43.53
N PRO A 319 20.43 22.15 -43.66
CA PRO A 319 19.72 20.97 -44.12
C PRO A 319 19.07 21.14 -45.51
N ALA A 320 18.85 20.02 -46.22
CA ALA A 320 18.05 20.01 -47.46
C ALA A 320 16.65 19.43 -47.22
N ALA A 321 15.67 20.32 -47.10
CA ALA A 321 14.27 20.02 -47.37
C ALA A 321 14.04 20.02 -48.89
N LYS A 322 13.41 18.98 -49.45
CA LYS A 322 12.80 19.01 -50.78
C LYS A 322 11.36 18.52 -50.72
N LYS A 323 10.50 19.36 -51.30
CA LYS A 323 9.07 19.21 -51.53
C LYS A 323 8.76 18.12 -52.57
N GLN A 324 7.60 17.47 -52.36
CA GLN A 324 6.55 17.08 -53.32
C GLN A 324 6.86 17.05 -54.82
N LYS A 325 6.56 15.90 -55.48
CA LYS A 325 5.49 15.74 -56.49
C LYS A 325 5.44 14.30 -57.03
N ALA A 326 4.23 13.93 -57.45
CA ALA A 326 3.73 12.67 -58.04
C ALA A 326 3.29 11.60 -57.04
#